data_AF-W2Z118-F1
#
_entry.id   AF-W2Z118-F1
#
_cell.length_a   1.000
_cell.length_b   1.000
_cell.length_c   1.000
_cell.angle_alpha   90.00
_cell.angle_beta   90.00
_cell.angle_gamma   90.00
#
_symmetry.space_group_name_H-M   'P 1'
#
loop_
_entity.id
_entity.type
_entity.pdbx_description
1 polymer ?
#
loop_
_entity_poly.entity_id
_entity_poly.type
_entity_poly.pdbx_seq_one_letter_code
_entity_poly.pdbx_strand_id
1 'polypeptide(L)'
;MSSMTESPFTASDFMDLLGDASPCDVELNVTPQSALEDSKARKKARHRQEMVEFRLNKKEKQKRLVAEHQRLEREMKTLVETVRAAAACSSGDSVTDTRQELVVEREALRNQNVALREEITRYEKFKTVVLEASQDRMEKEESNLLPKDKAGWHVGEGDTSFYFHLFTRDEVDAEMRRFESELADGMPSLSLAGTFFGWEVYYAPLVASEVDSTRLVARTRVTKRLRCSLDVHTQMSYTKQKDLSPMIVTPIGWGLHQRGKASTHVLQEFDQDTLVFAHDIPGLEKHLRYLFQVRRAQWKLADGRRKLTASLAIVDSDSNRRSRDADSHDNVEWATEGGIQVSVTEVNENSIKVVCDHWASCESKLHAEYLMIQWTQFAVWWEQLTVPSNLLLNTT
;
A
#
# COMPACT_ATOMS: atom_id res chain seq x y z
N MET A 1 28.56 -55.43 -17.05
CA MET A 1 29.23 -55.11 -18.34
C MET A 1 28.42 -54.00 -18.98
N SER A 2 29.12 -52.91 -19.33
CA SER A 2 28.76 -51.73 -20.16
C SER A 2 27.49 -50.93 -19.80
N SER A 3 27.59 -49.66 -19.37
CA SER A 3 27.96 -48.44 -20.13
C SER A 3 26.87 -48.08 -21.14
N MET A 4 26.33 -46.86 -21.31
CA MET A 4 26.83 -45.47 -21.30
C MET A 4 25.56 -44.59 -21.16
N THR A 5 25.55 -43.48 -20.40
CA THR A 5 25.73 -42.07 -20.88
C THR A 5 24.92 -41.75 -22.16
N GLU A 6 24.23 -40.63 -22.31
CA GLU A 6 24.66 -39.26 -22.03
C GLU A 6 23.47 -38.30 -22.26
N SER A 7 23.55 -37.13 -21.62
CA SER A 7 22.72 -35.95 -21.87
C SER A 7 23.56 -34.96 -22.74
N PRO A 8 23.07 -33.76 -23.07
CA PRO A 8 22.70 -33.32 -24.42
C PRO A 8 23.72 -32.39 -25.10
N PHE A 9 23.63 -32.27 -26.43
CA PHE A 9 24.33 -31.24 -27.21
C PHE A 9 23.41 -30.07 -27.61
N THR A 10 24.09 -28.94 -27.74
CA THR A 10 23.68 -27.54 -27.76
C THR A 10 23.25 -26.99 -29.11
N ALA A 11 22.69 -25.78 -29.08
CA ALA A 11 22.29 -24.96 -30.20
C ALA A 11 23.48 -24.40 -30.99
N SER A 12 23.47 -24.62 -32.30
CA SER A 12 23.87 -23.71 -33.41
C SER A 12 24.47 -24.53 -34.53
N ASP A 13 23.77 -24.67 -35.66
CA ASP A 13 24.35 -24.67 -37.01
C ASP A 13 23.18 -24.58 -38.00
N PHE A 14 22.77 -23.36 -38.38
CA PHE A 14 23.28 -22.54 -39.49
C PHE A 14 22.52 -22.84 -40.79
N MET A 15 21.91 -21.77 -41.32
CA MET A 15 21.04 -21.75 -42.50
C MET A 15 21.77 -22.04 -43.82
N ASP A 16 20.94 -22.34 -44.81
CA ASP A 16 21.07 -22.13 -46.26
C ASP A 16 21.36 -23.34 -47.15
N LEU A 17 20.31 -23.73 -47.89
CA LEU A 17 20.43 -24.04 -49.31
C LEU A 17 19.04 -23.96 -49.99
N LEU A 18 18.92 -22.98 -50.89
CA LEU A 18 17.79 -22.73 -51.80
C LEU A 18 17.87 -23.61 -53.06
N GLY A 19 16.70 -23.87 -53.66
CA GLY A 19 16.48 -24.31 -55.06
C GLY A 19 16.17 -25.82 -55.19
N ASP A 20 15.17 -26.29 -55.94
CA ASP A 20 14.56 -25.74 -57.16
C ASP A 20 13.25 -26.48 -57.54
N ALA A 21 12.39 -25.76 -58.28
CA ALA A 21 11.26 -26.10 -59.17
C ALA A 21 10.25 -27.29 -59.00
N SER A 22 8.98 -26.94 -59.28
CA SER A 22 7.69 -27.70 -59.38
C SER A 22 7.54 -28.58 -60.66
N PRO A 23 6.55 -29.52 -60.84
CA PRO A 23 5.11 -29.20 -61.05
C PRO A 23 4.02 -30.20 -60.53
N CYS A 24 2.83 -29.64 -60.19
CA CYS A 24 1.41 -30.12 -60.33
C CYS A 24 1.06 -31.60 -59.99
N ASP A 25 0.00 -32.00 -59.25
CA ASP A 25 -1.34 -31.45 -59.02
C ASP A 25 -2.00 -32.09 -57.77
N VAL A 26 -2.74 -31.24 -57.05
CA VAL A 26 -4.00 -31.42 -56.29
C VAL A 26 -4.18 -32.64 -55.35
N GLU A 27 -4.10 -32.40 -54.03
CA GLU A 27 -5.13 -32.85 -53.07
C GLU A 27 -5.13 -32.02 -51.76
N LEU A 28 -6.24 -31.30 -51.56
CA LEU A 28 -6.78 -30.67 -50.33
C LEU A 28 -5.80 -30.08 -49.30
N ASN A 29 -5.36 -28.84 -49.58
CA ASN A 29 -4.80 -27.92 -48.60
C ASN A 29 -5.83 -27.56 -47.50
N VAL A 30 -5.79 -28.23 -46.35
CA VAL A 30 -6.21 -27.61 -45.09
C VAL A 30 -5.07 -26.68 -44.69
N THR A 31 -5.26 -25.38 -44.88
CA THR A 31 -4.29 -24.36 -44.48
C THR A 31 -3.97 -24.51 -42.98
N PRO A 32 -2.68 -24.48 -42.55
CA PRO A 32 -2.30 -24.58 -41.14
C PRO A 32 -3.00 -23.54 -40.23
N GLN A 33 -3.43 -22.43 -40.83
CA GLN A 33 -4.21 -21.38 -40.18
C GLN A 33 -5.64 -21.82 -39.82
N SER A 34 -6.34 -22.59 -40.67
CA SER A 34 -7.71 -23.05 -40.37
C SER A 34 -7.72 -24.11 -39.26
N ALA A 35 -6.74 -25.01 -39.25
CA ALA A 35 -6.56 -25.99 -38.18
C ALA A 35 -6.22 -25.33 -36.83
N LEU A 36 -5.46 -24.23 -36.86
CA LEU A 36 -5.12 -23.45 -35.67
C LEU A 36 -6.33 -22.65 -35.14
N GLU A 37 -7.16 -22.10 -36.03
CA GLU A 37 -8.41 -21.43 -35.68
C GLU A 37 -9.45 -22.41 -35.10
N ASP A 38 -9.60 -23.60 -35.69
CA ASP A 38 -10.44 -24.67 -35.16
C ASP A 38 -9.97 -25.15 -33.78
N SER A 39 -8.64 -25.22 -33.55
CA SER A 39 -8.06 -25.53 -32.25
C SER A 39 -8.38 -24.46 -31.19
N LYS A 40 -8.28 -23.18 -31.56
CA LYS A 40 -8.67 -22.05 -30.68
C LYS A 40 -10.18 -22.07 -30.40
N ALA A 41 -11.02 -22.37 -31.39
CA ALA A 41 -12.47 -22.48 -31.23
C ALA A 41 -12.85 -23.62 -30.28
N ARG A 42 -12.21 -24.78 -30.41
CA ARG A 42 -12.39 -25.94 -29.51
C ARG A 42 -11.96 -25.64 -28.07
N LYS A 43 -10.82 -24.95 -27.88
CA LYS A 43 -10.37 -24.50 -26.55
C LYS A 43 -11.36 -23.53 -25.91
N LYS A 44 -11.90 -22.57 -26.69
CA LYS A 44 -12.91 -21.61 -26.20
C LYS A 44 -14.25 -22.28 -25.88
N ALA A 45 -14.63 -23.33 -26.61
CA ALA A 45 -15.82 -24.13 -26.30
C ALA A 45 -15.65 -24.91 -24.99
N ARG A 46 -14.50 -25.56 -24.79
CA ARG A 46 -14.17 -26.29 -23.57
C ARG A 46 -14.13 -25.38 -22.34
N HIS A 47 -13.45 -24.24 -22.44
CA HIS A 47 -13.42 -23.24 -21.37
C HIS A 47 -14.82 -22.74 -21.00
N ARG A 48 -15.72 -22.59 -21.97
CA ARG A 48 -17.12 -22.22 -21.70
C ARG A 48 -17.86 -23.30 -20.92
N GLN A 49 -17.64 -24.58 -21.23
CA GLN A 49 -18.23 -25.70 -20.48
C GLN A 49 -17.69 -25.75 -19.04
N GLU A 50 -16.37 -25.65 -18.86
CA GLU A 50 -15.72 -25.60 -17.55
C GLU A 50 -16.24 -24.42 -16.70
N MET A 51 -16.44 -23.25 -17.31
CA MET A 51 -16.98 -22.09 -16.61
C MET A 51 -18.44 -22.26 -16.20
N VAL A 52 -19.24 -23.00 -16.97
CA VAL A 52 -20.62 -23.34 -16.60
C VAL A 52 -20.63 -24.32 -15.43
N GLU A 53 -19.82 -25.38 -15.48
CA GLU A 53 -19.67 -26.34 -14.39
C GLU A 53 -19.18 -25.69 -13.10
N PHE A 54 -18.17 -24.80 -13.21
CA PHE A 54 -17.67 -24.02 -12.09
C PHE A 54 -18.78 -23.17 -11.45
N ARG A 55 -19.58 -22.48 -12.27
CA ARG A 55 -20.71 -21.64 -11.79
C ARG A 55 -21.79 -22.50 -11.11
N LEU A 56 -22.10 -23.66 -11.66
CA LEU A 56 -23.08 -24.59 -11.07
C LEU A 56 -22.57 -25.13 -9.73
N ASN A 57 -21.32 -25.58 -9.67
CA ASN A 57 -20.70 -26.08 -8.43
C ASN A 57 -20.62 -24.99 -7.35
N LYS A 58 -20.26 -23.76 -7.73
CA LYS A 58 -20.28 -22.60 -6.81
C LYS A 58 -21.69 -22.33 -6.27
N LYS A 59 -22.71 -22.37 -7.13
CA LYS A 59 -24.12 -22.18 -6.74
C LYS A 59 -24.60 -23.28 -5.79
N GLU A 60 -24.21 -24.52 -6.04
CA GLU A 60 -24.55 -25.67 -5.18
C GLU A 60 -23.88 -25.57 -3.80
N LYS A 61 -22.59 -25.22 -3.75
CA LYS A 61 -21.88 -24.96 -2.47
C LYS A 61 -22.55 -23.84 -1.66
N GLN A 62 -22.96 -22.75 -2.32
CA GLN A 62 -23.67 -21.66 -1.68
C GLN A 62 -25.00 -22.13 -1.08
N LYS A 63 -25.78 -22.92 -1.83
CA LYS A 63 -27.04 -23.50 -1.33
C LYS A 63 -26.82 -24.39 -0.10
N ARG A 64 -25.78 -25.22 -0.11
CA ARG A 64 -25.43 -26.08 1.03
C ARG A 64 -25.08 -25.26 2.27
N LEU A 65 -24.27 -24.21 2.12
CA LEU A 65 -23.91 -23.32 3.22
C LEU A 65 -25.14 -22.61 3.81
N VAL A 66 -26.06 -22.13 2.97
CA VAL A 66 -27.30 -21.50 3.43
C VAL A 66 -28.19 -22.49 4.18
N ALA A 67 -28.34 -23.72 3.66
CA ALA A 67 -29.13 -24.77 4.31
C ALA A 67 -28.53 -25.19 5.66
N GLU A 68 -27.20 -25.28 5.75
CA GLU A 68 -26.48 -25.59 6.98
C GLU A 68 -26.61 -24.45 8.01
N HIS A 69 -26.47 -23.20 7.58
CA HIS A 69 -26.70 -22.03 8.43
C HIS A 69 -28.12 -22.04 9.02
N GLN A 70 -29.14 -22.26 8.18
CA GLN A 70 -30.54 -22.37 8.63
C GLN A 70 -30.76 -23.56 9.58
N ARG A 71 -30.01 -24.67 9.43
CA ARG A 71 -30.06 -25.80 10.35
C ARG A 71 -29.48 -25.41 11.71
N LEU A 72 -28.28 -24.83 11.72
CA LEU A 72 -27.58 -24.40 12.93
C LEU A 72 -28.36 -23.31 13.67
N GLU A 73 -28.99 -22.38 12.96
CA GLU A 73 -29.82 -21.35 13.58
C GLU A 73 -31.05 -21.95 14.27
N ARG A 74 -31.68 -22.97 13.66
CA ARG A 74 -32.78 -23.71 14.31
C ARG A 74 -32.31 -24.47 15.54
N GLU A 75 -31.20 -25.21 15.44
CA GLU A 75 -30.60 -25.92 16.58
C GLU A 75 -30.27 -24.96 17.73
N MET A 76 -29.70 -23.78 17.42
CA MET A 76 -29.41 -22.73 18.40
C MET A 76 -30.69 -22.21 19.07
N LYS A 77 -31.75 -21.92 18.29
CA LYS A 77 -33.05 -21.48 18.87
C LYS A 77 -33.62 -22.51 19.83
N THR A 78 -33.60 -23.80 19.46
CA THR A 78 -34.07 -24.89 20.33
C THR A 78 -33.23 -25.01 21.61
N LEU A 79 -31.91 -24.85 21.52
CA LEU A 79 -31.01 -24.81 22.69
C LEU A 79 -31.29 -23.61 23.60
N VAL A 80 -31.56 -22.43 23.03
CA VAL A 80 -31.89 -21.23 23.80
C VAL A 80 -33.25 -21.39 24.50
N GLU A 81 -34.25 -21.95 23.82
CA GLU A 81 -35.58 -22.19 24.39
C GLU A 81 -35.54 -23.22 25.52
N THR A 82 -34.78 -24.30 25.36
CA THR A 82 -34.58 -25.32 26.42
C THR A 82 -33.83 -24.75 27.63
N VAL A 83 -32.80 -23.92 27.42
CA VAL A 83 -32.12 -23.22 28.52
C VAL A 83 -33.03 -22.22 29.21
N ARG A 84 -33.86 -21.46 28.48
CA ARG A 84 -34.85 -20.53 29.06
C ARG A 84 -35.92 -21.26 29.86
N ALA A 85 -36.41 -22.40 29.37
CA ALA A 85 -37.38 -23.22 30.09
C ALA A 85 -36.78 -23.81 31.38
N ALA A 86 -35.53 -24.29 31.33
CA ALA A 86 -34.82 -24.78 32.51
C ALA A 86 -34.52 -23.67 33.54
N ALA A 87 -34.19 -22.45 33.06
CA ALA A 87 -34.02 -21.27 33.90
C ALA A 87 -35.35 -20.84 34.55
N ALA A 88 -36.48 -20.89 33.83
CA ALA A 88 -37.79 -20.58 34.39
C ALA A 88 -38.26 -21.59 35.47
N CYS A 89 -37.72 -22.81 35.46
CA CYS A 89 -37.99 -23.83 36.49
C CYS A 89 -36.99 -23.78 37.67
N SER A 90 -35.93 -22.97 37.61
CA SER A 90 -34.95 -22.84 38.69
C SER A 90 -35.05 -21.46 39.34
N SER A 91 -35.51 -21.42 40.59
CA SER A 91 -35.45 -20.23 41.44
C SER A 91 -33.98 -19.92 41.75
N GLY A 92 -33.40 -18.99 41.01
CA GLY A 92 -31.99 -18.61 41.18
C GLY A 92 -31.55 -17.49 40.25
N ASP A 93 -32.11 -16.28 40.44
CA ASP A 93 -31.81 -15.06 39.65
C ASP A 93 -30.30 -14.71 39.56
N SER A 94 -29.45 -15.21 40.46
CA SER A 94 -28.02 -14.82 40.53
C SER A 94 -27.10 -15.57 39.54
N VAL A 95 -27.40 -16.81 39.17
CA VAL A 95 -26.51 -17.64 38.31
C VAL A 95 -26.78 -17.38 36.84
N THR A 96 -28.02 -17.03 36.49
CA THR A 96 -28.41 -16.67 35.14
C THR A 96 -27.86 -15.31 34.71
N ASP A 97 -27.89 -14.30 35.61
CA ASP A 97 -27.35 -12.97 35.33
C ASP A 97 -25.83 -12.99 35.15
N THR A 98 -25.10 -13.65 36.06
CA THR A 98 -23.63 -13.81 35.94
C THR A 98 -23.22 -14.56 34.68
N ARG A 99 -23.99 -15.59 34.28
CA ARG A 99 -23.73 -16.31 33.03
C ARG A 99 -24.02 -15.44 31.80
N GLN A 100 -25.01 -14.56 31.86
CA GLN A 100 -25.36 -13.65 30.77
C GLN A 100 -24.30 -12.55 30.59
N GLU A 101 -23.78 -12.01 31.70
CA GLU A 101 -22.63 -11.08 31.70
C GLU A 101 -21.38 -11.73 31.09
N LEU A 102 -21.04 -12.97 31.50
CA LEU A 102 -19.90 -13.69 30.94
C LEU A 102 -20.06 -13.99 29.44
N VAL A 103 -21.28 -14.19 28.95
CA VAL A 103 -21.53 -14.36 27.50
C VAL A 103 -21.29 -13.05 26.75
N VAL A 104 -21.75 -11.92 27.29
CA VAL A 104 -21.51 -10.59 26.69
C VAL A 104 -20.01 -10.27 26.68
N GLU A 105 -19.32 -10.53 27.79
CA GLU A 105 -17.87 -10.32 27.89
C GLU A 105 -17.09 -11.23 26.93
N ARG A 106 -17.46 -12.52 26.86
CA ARG A 106 -16.85 -13.46 25.91
C ARG A 106 -17.03 -13.00 24.46
N GLU A 107 -18.21 -12.49 24.11
CA GLU A 107 -18.46 -11.99 22.76
C GLU A 107 -17.69 -10.71 22.47
N ALA A 108 -17.56 -9.80 23.46
CA ALA A 108 -16.72 -8.63 23.35
C ALA A 108 -15.24 -8.99 23.14
N LEU A 109 -14.70 -9.93 23.94
CA LEU A 109 -13.33 -10.43 23.80
C LEU A 109 -13.09 -11.17 22.48
N ARG A 110 -14.10 -11.89 21.99
CA ARG A 110 -14.04 -12.56 20.68
C ARG A 110 -13.93 -11.53 19.55
N ASN A 111 -14.74 -10.48 19.59
CA ASN A 111 -14.70 -9.40 18.62
C ASN A 111 -13.35 -8.66 18.65
N GLN A 112 -12.80 -8.40 19.84
CA GLN A 112 -11.46 -7.83 19.98
C GLN A 112 -10.36 -8.74 19.39
N ASN A 113 -10.42 -10.06 19.68
CA ASN A 113 -9.46 -11.01 19.12
C ASN A 113 -9.51 -11.10 17.60
N VAL A 114 -10.70 -11.04 17.01
CA VAL A 114 -10.85 -11.01 15.54
C VAL A 114 -10.21 -9.74 14.98
N ALA A 115 -10.50 -8.57 15.55
CA ALA A 115 -9.92 -7.30 15.11
C ALA A 115 -8.38 -7.30 15.19
N LEU A 116 -7.81 -7.82 16.29
CA LEU A 116 -6.36 -7.94 16.45
C LEU A 116 -5.72 -8.88 15.42
N ARG A 117 -6.35 -10.02 15.11
CA ARG A 117 -5.86 -10.95 14.08
C ARG A 117 -5.88 -10.32 12.70
N GLU A 118 -6.90 -9.53 12.39
CA GLU A 118 -6.97 -8.77 11.14
C GLU A 118 -5.87 -7.71 11.07
N GLU A 119 -5.54 -7.05 12.18
CA GLU A 119 -4.43 -6.09 12.28
C GLU A 119 -3.06 -6.76 12.05
N ILE A 120 -2.80 -7.90 12.71
CA ILE A 120 -1.58 -8.68 12.50
C ILE A 120 -1.46 -9.09 11.03
N THR A 121 -2.54 -9.60 10.44
CA THR A 121 -2.54 -9.99 9.01
C THR A 121 -2.26 -8.80 8.09
N ARG A 122 -2.77 -7.60 8.42
CA ARG A 122 -2.49 -6.37 7.68
C ARG A 122 -1.01 -5.98 7.79
N TYR A 123 -0.44 -6.06 8.99
CA TYR A 123 0.97 -5.78 9.23
C TYR A 123 1.90 -6.77 8.51
N GLU A 124 1.60 -8.08 8.55
CA GLU A 124 2.39 -9.09 7.84
C GLU A 124 2.43 -8.83 6.33
N LYS A 125 1.27 -8.52 5.72
CA LYS A 125 1.19 -8.14 4.31
C LYS A 125 2.02 -6.90 3.99
N PHE A 126 1.94 -5.88 4.85
CA PHE A 126 2.74 -4.68 4.70
C PHE A 126 4.23 -5.00 4.71
N LYS A 127 4.68 -5.77 5.69
CA LYS A 127 6.07 -6.20 5.82
C LYS A 127 6.54 -6.97 4.58
N THR A 128 5.74 -7.90 4.08
CA THR A 128 6.04 -8.66 2.87
C THR A 128 6.19 -7.75 1.65
N VAL A 129 5.23 -6.85 1.39
CA VAL A 129 5.30 -5.94 0.22
C VAL A 129 6.51 -5.01 0.28
N VAL A 130 6.88 -4.54 1.47
CA VAL A 130 8.05 -3.69 1.67
C VAL A 130 9.35 -4.46 1.44
N LEU A 131 9.44 -5.69 1.95
CA LEU A 131 10.59 -6.57 1.72
C LEU A 131 10.69 -7.02 0.25
N GLU A 132 9.57 -7.28 -0.42
CA GLU A 132 9.50 -7.61 -1.85
C GLU A 132 9.90 -6.42 -2.74
N ALA A 133 9.54 -5.18 -2.34
CA ALA A 133 9.99 -3.97 -3.03
C ALA A 133 11.51 -3.74 -2.89
N SER A 134 12.14 -4.22 -1.80
CA SER A 134 13.59 -4.32 -1.70
C SER A 134 14.17 -5.51 -2.48
N GLN A 135 13.45 -6.64 -2.57
CA GLN A 135 13.91 -7.87 -3.23
C GLN A 135 13.86 -7.87 -4.76
N ASP A 136 13.00 -7.07 -5.40
CA ASP A 136 12.99 -6.88 -6.88
C ASP A 136 14.34 -6.39 -7.44
N ARG A 137 15.27 -5.96 -6.57
CA ARG A 137 16.65 -5.58 -6.91
C ARG A 137 17.73 -6.47 -6.30
N MET A 138 17.36 -7.40 -5.42
CA MET A 138 18.25 -8.11 -4.48
C MET A 138 18.30 -9.64 -4.70
N GLU A 139 17.97 -10.16 -5.88
CA GLU A 139 18.31 -11.57 -6.23
C GLU A 139 19.82 -11.85 -6.30
N LYS A 140 20.68 -10.92 -5.85
CA LYS A 140 22.14 -11.09 -5.79
C LYS A 140 22.76 -11.07 -4.39
N GLU A 141 21.98 -10.87 -3.33
CA GLU A 141 22.54 -10.61 -1.99
C GLU A 141 21.92 -11.51 -0.91
N GLU A 142 22.12 -12.82 -1.06
CA GLU A 142 22.26 -13.70 0.11
C GLU A 142 23.57 -13.35 0.82
N SER A 143 23.61 -12.24 1.55
CA SER A 143 24.55 -11.95 2.65
C SER A 143 24.34 -10.52 3.09
N ASN A 144 23.64 -10.33 4.22
CA ASN A 144 23.95 -9.34 5.26
C ASN A 144 22.77 -9.30 6.25
N LEU A 145 22.70 -10.34 7.08
CA LEU A 145 21.99 -10.26 8.35
C LEU A 145 22.58 -9.09 9.14
N LEU A 146 21.76 -8.05 9.33
CA LEU A 146 21.95 -6.88 10.20
C LEU A 146 23.08 -7.04 11.23
N PRO A 147 24.21 -6.31 11.10
CA PRO A 147 25.19 -6.21 12.18
C PRO A 147 24.55 -5.45 13.35
N LYS A 148 24.32 -6.16 14.47
CA LYS A 148 23.90 -5.58 15.76
C LYS A 148 25.07 -4.88 16.47
N ASP A 149 25.74 -3.94 15.81
CA ASP A 149 26.58 -2.97 16.50
C ASP A 149 25.76 -1.71 16.79
N LYS A 150 25.76 -1.32 18.07
CA LYS A 150 24.72 -0.48 18.70
C LYS A 150 24.66 1.00 18.26
N ALA A 151 25.38 1.40 17.21
CA ALA A 151 25.49 2.80 16.79
C ALA A 151 24.83 3.13 15.45
N GLY A 152 24.69 2.16 14.54
CA GLY A 152 24.25 2.40 13.15
C GLY A 152 24.82 1.38 12.14
N TRP A 153 24.51 1.56 10.85
CA TRP A 153 25.02 0.72 9.75
C TRP A 153 25.00 1.48 8.42
N HIS A 154 25.74 0.98 7.41
CA HIS A 154 25.68 1.52 6.06
C HIS A 154 24.46 1.02 5.29
N VAL A 155 23.80 1.92 4.58
CA VAL A 155 22.63 1.65 3.75
C VAL A 155 23.02 1.81 2.28
N GLY A 156 22.67 0.82 1.46
CA GLY A 156 22.95 0.81 0.01
C GLY A 156 24.37 0.33 -0.35
N GLU A 157 24.64 0.28 -1.65
CA GLU A 157 25.94 -0.12 -2.21
C GLU A 157 26.54 0.98 -3.09
N GLY A 158 27.87 1.05 -3.17
CA GLY A 158 28.60 1.92 -4.10
C GLY A 158 28.58 3.41 -3.72
N ASP A 159 28.66 4.27 -4.74
CA ASP A 159 28.88 5.73 -4.62
C ASP A 159 27.68 6.49 -4.02
N THR A 160 26.58 5.81 -3.74
CA THR A 160 25.40 6.38 -3.08
C THR A 160 25.16 5.76 -1.70
N SER A 161 26.04 4.91 -1.19
CA SER A 161 25.90 4.40 0.18
C SER A 161 26.00 5.53 1.22
N PHE A 162 25.39 5.34 2.40
CA PHE A 162 25.49 6.29 3.50
C PHE A 162 25.42 5.59 4.86
N TYR A 163 26.03 6.18 5.89
CA TYR A 163 25.92 5.67 7.25
C TYR A 163 24.65 6.18 7.93
N PHE A 164 23.84 5.26 8.46
CA PHE A 164 22.63 5.55 9.21
C PHE A 164 22.83 5.27 10.70
N HIS A 165 22.46 6.25 11.53
CA HIS A 165 22.35 6.11 12.98
C HIS A 165 20.92 5.85 13.40
N LEU A 166 20.73 4.88 14.30
CA LEU A 166 19.44 4.58 14.91
C LEU A 166 18.84 5.80 15.58
N PHE A 167 17.54 6.02 15.35
CA PHE A 167 16.76 6.99 16.10
C PHE A 167 16.32 6.41 17.44
N THR A 168 16.20 7.28 18.43
CA THR A 168 15.50 6.99 19.68
C THR A 168 13.99 7.15 19.50
N ARG A 169 13.20 6.53 20.39
CA ARG A 169 11.74 6.70 20.39
C ARG A 169 11.35 8.17 20.56
N ASP A 170 12.04 8.87 21.47
CA ASP A 170 11.75 10.25 21.81
C ASP A 170 11.99 11.20 20.64
N GLU A 171 13.06 11.00 19.85
CA GLU A 171 13.33 11.78 18.63
C GLU A 171 12.20 11.62 17.60
N VAL A 172 11.79 10.39 17.33
CA VAL A 172 10.75 10.05 16.35
C VAL A 172 9.39 10.61 16.79
N ASP A 173 9.02 10.41 18.06
CA ASP A 173 7.78 10.94 18.61
C ASP A 173 7.77 12.47 18.75
N ALA A 174 8.92 13.10 19.03
CA ALA A 174 9.04 14.55 19.05
C ALA A 174 8.83 15.15 17.65
N GLU A 175 9.49 14.57 16.64
CA GLU A 175 9.35 15.04 15.26
C GLU A 175 7.91 14.85 14.74
N MET A 176 7.25 13.73 15.08
CA MET A 176 5.87 13.52 14.65
C MET A 176 4.91 14.52 15.32
N ARG A 177 5.12 14.83 16.61
CA ARG A 177 4.34 15.86 17.31
C ARG A 177 4.57 17.24 16.72
N ARG A 178 5.81 17.57 16.36
CA ARG A 178 6.15 18.82 15.66
C ARG A 178 5.41 18.90 14.33
N PHE A 179 5.52 17.86 13.49
CA PHE A 179 4.82 17.74 12.22
C PHE A 179 3.30 17.94 12.37
N GLU A 180 2.67 17.28 13.35
CA GLU A 180 1.23 17.41 13.61
C GLU A 180 0.85 18.83 14.07
N SER A 181 1.71 19.49 14.86
CA SER A 181 1.51 20.88 15.28
C SER A 181 1.61 21.85 14.11
N GLU A 182 2.67 21.77 13.31
CA GLU A 182 2.86 22.61 12.12
C GLU A 182 1.71 22.42 11.12
N LEU A 183 1.21 21.19 11.00
CA LEU A 183 0.03 20.91 10.22
C LEU A 183 -1.21 21.59 10.80
N ALA A 184 -1.43 21.57 12.11
CA ALA A 184 -2.54 22.29 12.73
C ALA A 184 -2.42 23.81 12.59
N ASP A 185 -1.20 24.36 12.65
CA ASP A 185 -0.96 25.80 12.67
C ASP A 185 -1.05 26.45 11.29
N GLY A 186 -0.55 25.82 10.23
CA GLY A 186 -0.65 26.37 8.85
C GLY A 186 -1.98 26.08 8.16
N MET A 187 -2.96 25.52 8.88
CA MET A 187 -4.30 25.26 8.37
C MET A 187 -5.13 26.52 8.05
N PRO A 188 -5.13 27.57 8.89
CA PRO A 188 -5.90 28.78 8.64
C PRO A 188 -5.40 29.62 7.45
N SER A 189 -4.17 29.41 6.98
CA SER A 189 -3.55 30.18 5.88
C SER A 189 -3.82 29.61 4.47
N LEU A 190 -4.60 28.53 4.37
CA LEU A 190 -4.86 27.88 3.09
C LEU A 190 -5.87 28.65 2.23
N SER A 191 -5.49 28.91 0.98
CA SER A 191 -6.35 29.51 -0.04
C SER A 191 -6.79 28.45 -1.05
N LEU A 192 -8.06 28.49 -1.48
CA LEU A 192 -8.56 27.59 -2.53
C LEU A 192 -7.92 27.96 -3.87
N ALA A 193 -7.15 27.03 -4.46
CA ALA A 193 -6.64 27.15 -5.81
C ALA A 193 -7.72 26.82 -6.86
N GLY A 194 -8.59 25.86 -6.55
CA GLY A 194 -9.68 25.45 -7.45
C GLY A 194 -10.08 23.99 -7.25
N THR A 195 -10.69 23.40 -8.28
CA THR A 195 -11.11 22.00 -8.29
C THR A 195 -10.50 21.25 -9.47
N PHE A 196 -9.90 20.09 -9.21
CA PHE A 196 -9.25 19.24 -10.22
C PHE A 196 -9.77 17.81 -10.13
N PHE A 197 -10.46 17.32 -11.17
CA PHE A 197 -11.16 16.01 -11.16
C PHE A 197 -12.04 15.78 -9.91
N GLY A 198 -12.67 16.84 -9.40
CA GLY A 198 -13.50 16.80 -8.20
C GLY A 198 -12.74 16.82 -6.87
N TRP A 199 -11.42 16.94 -6.88
CA TRP A 199 -10.61 17.28 -5.71
C TRP A 199 -10.57 18.79 -5.53
N GLU A 200 -10.92 19.28 -4.35
CA GLU A 200 -10.66 20.68 -3.97
C GLU A 200 -9.19 20.80 -3.62
N VAL A 201 -8.50 21.74 -4.25
CA VAL A 201 -7.06 21.96 -4.08
C VAL A 201 -6.86 23.28 -3.36
N TYR A 202 -6.20 23.23 -2.22
CA TYR A 202 -5.82 24.37 -1.42
C TYR A 202 -4.29 24.47 -1.35
N TYR A 203 -3.78 25.68 -1.21
CA TYR A 203 -2.35 25.93 -1.05
C TYR A 203 -2.12 27.05 -0.04
N ALA A 204 -0.95 27.04 0.60
CA ALA A 204 -0.48 28.18 1.38
C ALA A 204 0.49 29.03 0.54
N PRO A 205 0.61 30.34 0.80
CA PRO A 205 1.69 31.14 0.27
C PRO A 205 3.05 30.53 0.60
N LEU A 206 4.02 30.66 -0.32
CA LEU A 206 5.39 30.21 -0.07
C LEU A 206 6.03 31.06 1.03
N VAL A 207 6.62 30.38 2.01
CA VAL A 207 7.39 30.99 3.09
C VAL A 207 8.82 30.48 3.06
N ALA A 208 9.77 31.22 3.63
CA ALA A 208 11.12 30.70 3.81
C ALA A 208 11.09 29.56 4.84
N SER A 209 11.92 28.53 4.62
CA SER A 209 12.07 27.45 5.60
C SER A 209 12.74 27.96 6.88
N GLU A 210 12.23 27.53 8.03
CA GLU A 210 12.82 27.82 9.34
C GLU A 210 14.12 27.02 9.56
N VAL A 211 14.27 25.89 8.86
CA VAL A 211 15.44 25.02 8.91
C VAL A 211 16.55 25.52 7.99
N ASP A 212 16.20 25.98 6.79
CA ASP A 212 17.13 26.54 5.81
C ASP A 212 16.51 27.75 5.10
N SER A 213 16.92 28.95 5.53
CA SER A 213 16.41 30.22 4.99
C SER A 213 16.62 30.42 3.47
N THR A 214 17.47 29.61 2.83
CA THR A 214 17.66 29.63 1.38
C THR A 214 16.59 28.86 0.61
N ARG A 215 15.80 28.03 1.31
CA ARG A 215 14.73 27.19 0.75
C ARG A 215 13.37 27.79 1.04
N LEU A 216 12.40 27.42 0.20
CA LEU A 216 11.00 27.78 0.34
C LEU A 216 10.19 26.57 0.80
N VAL A 217 9.15 26.77 1.60
CA VAL A 217 8.22 25.72 1.98
C VAL A 217 6.97 25.82 1.12
N ALA A 218 6.70 24.75 0.37
CA ALA A 218 5.44 24.55 -0.32
C ALA A 218 4.48 23.78 0.59
N ARG A 219 3.20 24.16 0.57
CA ARG A 219 2.16 23.43 1.30
C ARG A 219 0.87 23.39 0.51
N THR A 220 0.28 22.20 0.43
CA THR A 220 -1.03 21.99 -0.18
C THR A 220 -1.91 21.10 0.67
N ARG A 221 -3.20 21.25 0.45
CA ARG A 221 -4.21 20.32 0.92
C ARG A 221 -5.13 19.98 -0.24
N VAL A 222 -5.33 18.69 -0.47
CA VAL A 222 -6.31 18.21 -1.43
C VAL A 222 -7.40 17.42 -0.73
N THR A 223 -8.66 17.76 -0.99
CA THR A 223 -9.81 17.14 -0.33
C THR A 223 -10.84 16.65 -1.31
N LYS A 224 -11.42 15.47 -1.03
CA LYS A 224 -12.53 14.93 -1.81
C LYS A 224 -13.38 13.99 -0.98
N ARG A 225 -14.69 13.97 -1.28
CA ARG A 225 -15.60 12.95 -0.78
C ARG A 225 -15.69 11.81 -1.80
N LEU A 226 -15.35 10.61 -1.39
CA LEU A 226 -15.38 9.41 -2.22
C LEU A 226 -16.63 8.57 -1.91
N ARG A 227 -17.10 7.84 -2.92
CA ARG A 227 -18.27 6.95 -2.85
C ARG A 227 -17.83 5.50 -2.65
N CYS A 228 -17.19 5.23 -1.53
CA CYS A 228 -16.86 3.89 -1.06
C CYS A 228 -16.91 3.86 0.47
N SER A 229 -17.07 2.67 1.05
CA SER A 229 -16.96 2.47 2.49
C SER A 229 -15.50 2.58 2.95
N LEU A 230 -15.30 2.89 4.24
CA LEU A 230 -13.95 2.92 4.83
C LEU A 230 -13.28 1.55 4.75
N ASP A 231 -14.03 0.46 4.89
CA ASP A 231 -13.50 -0.90 4.85
C ASP A 231 -12.99 -1.27 3.45
N VAL A 232 -13.76 -0.96 2.39
CA VAL A 232 -13.34 -1.17 1.00
C VAL A 232 -12.10 -0.35 0.69
N HIS A 233 -12.11 0.93 1.06
CA HIS A 233 -10.97 1.80 0.89
C HIS A 233 -9.72 1.23 1.55
N THR A 234 -9.83 0.83 2.83
CA THR A 234 -8.72 0.31 3.63
C THR A 234 -8.16 -0.97 3.01
N GLN A 235 -9.03 -1.90 2.61
CA GLN A 235 -8.63 -3.13 1.93
C GLN A 235 -7.84 -2.84 0.65
N MET A 236 -8.31 -1.88 -0.17
CA MET A 236 -7.63 -1.50 -1.41
C MET A 236 -6.30 -0.81 -1.15
N SER A 237 -6.22 0.07 -0.15
CA SER A 237 -4.96 0.72 0.25
C SER A 237 -3.88 -0.29 0.62
N TYR A 238 -4.22 -1.35 1.36
CA TYR A 238 -3.27 -2.42 1.68
C TYR A 238 -2.91 -3.27 0.45
N THR A 239 -3.89 -3.62 -0.38
CA THR A 239 -3.66 -4.46 -1.56
C THR A 239 -2.78 -3.76 -2.60
N LYS A 240 -2.88 -2.43 -2.70
CA LYS A 240 -2.13 -1.60 -3.65
C LYS A 240 -1.00 -0.82 -3.00
N GLN A 241 -0.53 -1.25 -1.83
CA GLN A 241 0.38 -0.44 -1.04
C GLN A 241 1.69 -0.07 -1.76
N LYS A 242 2.28 -0.99 -2.53
CA LYS A 242 3.50 -0.73 -3.33
C LYS A 242 3.30 0.44 -4.31
N ASP A 243 2.11 0.51 -4.90
CA ASP A 243 1.73 1.58 -5.81
C ASP A 243 1.40 2.87 -5.02
N LEU A 244 0.70 2.75 -3.90
CA LEU A 244 0.14 3.88 -3.16
C LEU A 244 1.07 4.53 -2.14
N SER A 245 2.36 4.23 -2.15
CA SER A 245 3.33 4.91 -1.26
C SER A 245 3.55 6.35 -1.75
N PRO A 246 3.13 7.37 -0.99
CA PRO A 246 3.33 8.75 -1.40
C PRO A 246 4.82 9.13 -1.26
N MET A 247 5.29 10.02 -2.13
CA MET A 247 6.62 10.61 -2.04
C MET A 247 6.46 12.03 -1.49
N ILE A 248 7.22 12.36 -0.45
CA ILE A 248 7.14 13.65 0.25
C ILE A 248 7.62 14.75 -0.69
N VAL A 249 8.80 14.57 -1.26
CA VAL A 249 9.46 15.51 -2.17
C VAL A 249 10.16 14.72 -3.28
N THR A 250 10.26 15.32 -4.47
CA THR A 250 10.85 14.70 -5.66
C THR A 250 11.65 15.74 -6.45
N PRO A 251 12.72 15.35 -7.17
CA PRO A 251 13.42 16.28 -8.05
C PRO A 251 12.52 16.82 -9.17
N ILE A 252 12.84 18.02 -9.69
CA ILE A 252 12.20 18.53 -10.91
C ILE A 252 12.41 17.53 -12.06
N GLY A 253 11.33 17.22 -12.78
CA GLY A 253 11.33 16.26 -13.89
C GLY A 253 10.97 14.83 -13.50
N TRP A 254 10.91 14.52 -12.19
CA TRP A 254 10.55 13.20 -11.71
C TRP A 254 9.04 12.91 -11.70
N GLY A 255 8.50 12.33 -12.78
CA GLY A 255 7.04 12.11 -12.91
C GLY A 255 6.47 10.87 -12.19
N LEU A 256 5.12 10.78 -12.13
CA LEU A 256 4.39 9.62 -11.57
C LEU A 256 4.85 8.25 -12.13
N HIS A 257 5.16 8.18 -13.42
CA HIS A 257 5.61 6.96 -14.09
C HIS A 257 7.03 6.53 -13.68
N GLN A 258 7.78 7.38 -13.00
CA GLN A 258 9.15 7.12 -12.55
C GLN A 258 9.19 6.65 -11.10
N ARG A 259 8.06 6.61 -10.37
CA ARG A 259 8.03 6.20 -8.95
C ARG A 259 8.74 4.88 -8.66
N GLY A 260 8.59 3.88 -9.54
CA GLY A 260 9.24 2.57 -9.39
C GLY A 260 10.77 2.58 -9.48
N LYS A 261 11.38 3.70 -9.88
CA LYS A 261 12.84 3.88 -9.91
C LYS A 261 13.41 4.40 -8.59
N ALA A 262 12.58 4.92 -7.69
CA ALA A 262 13.03 5.32 -6.37
C ALA A 262 13.32 4.08 -5.53
N SER A 263 14.44 4.09 -4.83
CA SER A 263 14.75 3.05 -3.86
C SER A 263 14.18 3.41 -2.49
N THR A 264 13.65 2.41 -1.79
CA THR A 264 13.04 2.57 -0.47
C THR A 264 13.59 1.48 0.44
N HIS A 265 14.21 1.87 1.54
CA HIS A 265 14.81 0.94 2.50
C HIS A 265 14.15 1.12 3.85
N VAL A 266 13.73 0.02 4.49
CA VAL A 266 13.36 0.03 5.91
C VAL A 266 14.64 0.14 6.71
N LEU A 267 14.71 1.16 7.55
CA LEU A 267 15.86 1.37 8.43
C LEU A 267 15.57 0.88 9.84
N GLN A 268 14.45 1.29 10.42
CA GLN A 268 14.15 0.98 11.81
C GLN A 268 12.67 0.72 12.00
N GLU A 269 12.38 -0.30 12.79
CA GLU A 269 11.02 -0.63 13.20
C GLU A 269 10.93 -0.47 14.72
N PHE A 270 9.99 0.36 15.18
CA PHE A 270 9.75 0.52 16.61
C PHE A 270 8.52 -0.27 17.07
N ASP A 271 7.47 -0.26 16.27
CA ASP A 271 6.23 -1.01 16.45
C ASP A 271 5.50 -1.14 15.10
N GLN A 272 4.31 -1.75 15.12
CA GLN A 272 3.54 -2.05 13.90
C GLN A 272 3.10 -0.80 13.14
N ASP A 273 2.97 0.33 13.82
CA ASP A 273 2.47 1.58 13.27
C ASP A 273 3.56 2.62 13.06
N THR A 274 4.78 2.39 13.56
CA THR A 274 5.89 3.34 13.55
C THR A 274 7.15 2.72 12.94
N LEU A 275 7.45 3.12 11.71
CA LEU A 275 8.64 2.66 10.97
C LEU A 275 9.39 3.84 10.38
N VAL A 276 10.71 3.67 10.24
CA VAL A 276 11.63 4.62 9.62
C VAL A 276 12.16 4.03 8.33
N PHE A 277 12.20 4.86 7.30
CA PHE A 277 12.64 4.52 5.97
C PHE A 277 13.68 5.53 5.45
N ALA A 278 14.44 5.10 4.45
CA ALA A 278 15.14 5.99 3.54
C ALA A 278 14.54 5.90 2.14
N HIS A 279 14.29 7.06 1.54
CA HIS A 279 14.07 7.19 0.10
C HIS A 279 15.33 7.73 -0.56
N ASP A 280 15.72 7.12 -1.68
CA ASP A 280 16.71 7.66 -2.60
C ASP A 280 16.10 7.68 -4.01
N ILE A 281 15.95 8.90 -4.54
CA ILE A 281 15.26 9.23 -5.76
C ILE A 281 16.27 9.80 -6.76
N PRO A 282 16.56 9.09 -7.87
CA PRO A 282 17.45 9.60 -8.91
C PRO A 282 16.92 10.92 -9.50
N GLY A 283 17.71 12.00 -9.43
CA GLY A 283 17.44 13.22 -10.19
C GLY A 283 18.27 13.30 -11.47
N LEU A 284 18.15 14.39 -12.20
CA LEU A 284 18.94 14.62 -13.42
C LEU A 284 20.42 14.86 -13.10
N GLU A 285 20.69 15.65 -12.06
CA GLU A 285 22.05 16.02 -11.64
C GLU A 285 22.46 15.34 -10.33
N LYS A 286 21.54 15.28 -9.36
CA LYS A 286 21.77 14.70 -8.03
C LYS A 286 20.65 13.76 -7.65
N HIS A 287 20.98 12.75 -6.85
CA HIS A 287 20.02 11.94 -6.14
C HIS A 287 19.41 12.76 -5.01
N LEU A 288 18.08 12.81 -4.93
CA LEU A 288 17.38 13.39 -3.78
C LEU A 288 17.10 12.29 -2.76
N ARG A 289 17.57 12.49 -1.54
CA ARG A 289 17.45 11.53 -0.44
C ARG A 289 16.80 12.14 0.78
N TYR A 290 16.04 11.34 1.51
CA TYR A 290 15.53 11.73 2.82
C TYR A 290 15.24 10.51 3.70
N LEU A 291 15.41 10.70 5.00
CA LEU A 291 14.95 9.78 6.03
C LEU A 291 13.56 10.20 6.45
N PHE A 292 12.62 9.27 6.56
CA PHE A 292 11.26 9.61 6.97
C PHE A 292 10.65 8.53 7.84
N GLN A 293 9.85 8.95 8.79
CA GLN A 293 9.02 8.07 9.59
C GLN A 293 7.61 7.98 9.02
N VAL A 294 6.98 6.83 9.21
CA VAL A 294 5.57 6.59 8.89
C VAL A 294 4.86 6.26 10.20
N ARG A 295 3.78 6.98 10.49
CA ARG A 295 2.85 6.69 11.59
C ARG A 295 1.46 6.39 11.06
N ARG A 296 0.88 5.28 11.48
CA ARG A 296 -0.53 4.95 11.24
C ARG A 296 -1.32 5.06 12.52
N ALA A 297 -2.55 5.52 12.42
CA ALA A 297 -3.44 5.57 13.55
C ALA A 297 -4.90 5.45 13.11
N GLN A 298 -5.68 4.75 13.92
CA GLN A 298 -7.11 4.55 13.72
C GLN A 298 -7.84 4.88 15.02
N TRP A 299 -8.90 5.69 14.92
CA TRP A 299 -9.73 6.01 16.08
C TRP A 299 -11.17 6.28 15.68
N LYS A 300 -12.03 6.44 16.69
CA LYS A 300 -13.40 6.90 16.53
C LYS A 300 -13.51 8.35 16.95
N LEU A 301 -14.18 9.15 16.13
CA LEU A 301 -14.58 10.51 16.47
C LEU A 301 -15.62 10.50 17.59
N ALA A 302 -15.86 11.65 18.20
CA ALA A 302 -16.85 11.81 19.28
C ALA A 302 -18.27 11.39 18.87
N ASP A 303 -18.59 11.48 17.57
CA ASP A 303 -19.87 11.06 16.99
C ASP A 303 -19.90 9.57 16.59
N GLY A 304 -18.88 8.81 16.94
CA GLY A 304 -18.76 7.37 16.66
C GLY A 304 -18.19 7.01 15.29
N ARG A 305 -18.01 7.99 14.37
CA ARG A 305 -17.47 7.72 13.03
C ARG A 305 -16.00 7.37 13.08
N ARG A 306 -15.57 6.43 12.23
CA ARG A 306 -14.17 6.00 12.18
C ARG A 306 -13.32 7.00 11.40
N LYS A 307 -12.09 7.21 11.86
CA LYS A 307 -11.05 7.98 11.17
C LYS A 307 -9.76 7.17 11.13
N LEU A 308 -9.16 7.10 9.95
CA LEU A 308 -7.85 6.51 9.70
C LEU A 308 -6.89 7.63 9.27
N THR A 309 -5.67 7.61 9.78
CA THR A 309 -4.60 8.51 9.31
C THR A 309 -3.32 7.75 9.03
N ALA A 310 -2.63 8.19 7.98
CA ALA A 310 -1.24 7.86 7.71
C ALA A 310 -0.46 9.18 7.63
N SER A 311 0.47 9.37 8.57
CA SER A 311 1.38 10.50 8.62
C SER A 311 2.77 10.04 8.20
N LEU A 312 3.39 10.77 7.28
CA LEU A 312 4.77 10.59 6.87
C LEU A 312 5.50 11.90 7.13
N ALA A 313 6.59 11.87 7.87
CA ALA A 313 7.38 13.06 8.17
C ALA A 313 8.85 12.76 7.94
N ILE A 314 9.54 13.67 7.24
CA ILE A 314 11.00 13.65 7.17
C ILE A 314 11.52 13.82 8.60
N VAL A 315 12.47 12.97 8.99
CA VAL A 315 13.03 12.93 10.34
C VAL A 315 14.54 13.02 10.26
N ASP A 316 15.13 13.72 11.21
CA ASP A 316 16.57 13.89 11.29
C ASP A 316 17.07 13.82 12.74
N SER A 317 18.36 13.57 12.92
CA SER A 317 19.04 13.62 14.21
C SER A 317 20.43 14.20 14.07
N ASP A 318 20.97 14.76 15.14
CA ASP A 318 22.32 15.34 15.13
C ASP A 318 23.39 14.33 14.73
N SER A 319 23.20 13.05 15.03
CA SER A 319 24.13 11.99 14.61
C SER A 319 24.02 11.70 13.12
N ASN A 320 22.80 11.56 12.57
CA ASN A 320 22.61 11.38 11.13
C ASN A 320 23.09 12.60 10.34
N ARG A 321 22.82 13.82 10.83
CA ARG A 321 23.31 15.06 10.21
C ARG A 321 24.83 15.10 10.15
N ARG A 322 25.52 14.84 11.26
CA ARG A 322 26.99 14.80 11.29
C ARG A 322 27.59 13.78 10.31
N SER A 323 26.96 12.60 10.18
CA SER A 323 27.43 11.59 9.24
C SER A 323 27.25 12.02 7.79
N ARG A 324 26.14 12.68 7.45
CA ARG A 324 25.93 13.26 6.11
C ARG A 324 26.92 14.38 5.80
N ASP A 325 27.22 15.23 6.78
CA ASP A 325 28.17 16.34 6.61
C ASP A 325 29.60 15.81 6.42
N ALA A 326 29.94 14.68 7.04
CA ALA A 326 31.23 14.01 6.89
C ALA A 326 31.35 13.25 5.55
N ASP A 327 30.29 12.54 5.16
CA ASP A 327 30.21 11.77 3.91
C ASP A 327 29.45 12.56 2.82
N SER A 328 29.79 13.84 2.69
CA SER A 328 29.18 14.72 1.69
C SER A 328 29.58 14.27 0.28
N HIS A 329 28.62 13.74 -0.48
CA HIS A 329 28.80 13.38 -1.88
C HIS A 329 28.16 14.44 -2.80
N ASP A 330 28.92 14.93 -3.79
CA ASP A 330 28.46 16.00 -4.71
C ASP A 330 27.23 15.60 -5.53
N ASN A 331 27.02 14.30 -5.76
CA ASN A 331 25.91 13.72 -6.51
C ASN A 331 24.67 13.41 -5.66
N VAL A 332 24.66 13.75 -4.36
CA VAL A 332 23.52 13.52 -3.46
C VAL A 332 23.08 14.84 -2.82
N GLU A 333 21.78 15.02 -2.74
CA GLU A 333 21.14 16.10 -2.00
C GLU A 333 20.16 15.53 -0.98
N TRP A 334 20.20 16.07 0.24
CA TRP A 334 19.36 15.61 1.33
C TRP A 334 18.23 16.60 1.61
N ALA A 335 16.99 16.11 1.52
CA ALA A 335 15.85 16.82 2.07
C ALA A 335 15.74 16.52 3.58
N THR A 336 15.69 17.57 4.38
CA THR A 336 15.63 17.51 5.84
C THR A 336 14.28 17.98 6.40
N GLU A 337 13.39 18.45 5.53
CA GLU A 337 12.12 19.05 5.92
C GLU A 337 11.01 18.72 4.91
N GLY A 338 9.90 18.20 5.42
CA GLY A 338 8.68 17.90 4.67
C GLY A 338 7.86 16.76 5.27
N GLY A 339 6.61 16.64 4.84
CA GLY A 339 5.74 15.54 5.25
C GLY A 339 4.42 15.50 4.52
N ILE A 340 3.69 14.41 4.76
CA ILE A 340 2.38 14.12 4.20
C ILE A 340 1.48 13.58 5.30
N GLN A 341 0.27 14.12 5.44
CA GLN A 341 -0.78 13.46 6.22
C GLN A 341 -1.95 13.13 5.33
N VAL A 342 -2.27 11.84 5.22
CA VAL A 342 -3.51 11.38 4.61
C VAL A 342 -4.47 11.02 5.73
N SER A 343 -5.65 11.64 5.73
CA SER A 343 -6.74 11.30 6.64
C SER A 343 -7.99 10.89 5.88
N VAL A 344 -8.57 9.77 6.32
CA VAL A 344 -9.78 9.19 5.74
C VAL A 344 -10.81 9.08 6.85
N THR A 345 -11.88 9.85 6.73
CA THR A 345 -12.95 9.93 7.72
C THR A 345 -14.22 9.33 7.14
N GLU A 346 -14.84 8.41 7.86
CA GLU A 346 -16.16 7.88 7.52
C GLU A 346 -17.21 9.00 7.57
N VAL A 347 -18.06 9.07 6.54
CA VAL A 347 -19.18 10.01 6.49
C VAL A 347 -20.49 9.26 6.66
N ASN A 348 -20.64 8.15 5.95
CA ASN A 348 -21.71 7.17 6.11
C ASN A 348 -21.21 5.80 5.59
N GLU A 349 -22.06 4.78 5.64
CA GLU A 349 -21.70 3.40 5.29
C GLU A 349 -20.99 3.26 3.92
N ASN A 350 -21.34 4.10 2.94
CA ASN A 350 -20.82 4.02 1.57
C ASN A 350 -20.06 5.28 1.14
N SER A 351 -19.61 6.11 2.07
CA SER A 351 -18.88 7.32 1.74
C SER A 351 -17.86 7.72 2.79
N ILE A 352 -16.69 8.11 2.29
CA ILE A 352 -15.58 8.63 3.07
C ILE A 352 -15.22 10.05 2.60
N LYS A 353 -14.66 10.84 3.51
CA LYS A 353 -13.98 12.09 3.21
C LYS A 353 -12.48 11.87 3.32
N VAL A 354 -11.76 12.14 2.24
CA VAL A 354 -10.30 12.07 2.17
C VAL A 354 -9.73 13.48 2.19
N VAL A 355 -8.71 13.67 3.00
CA VAL A 355 -7.91 14.90 3.08
C VAL A 355 -6.45 14.48 3.03
N CYS A 356 -5.71 14.98 2.03
CA CYS A 356 -4.27 14.78 1.93
C CYS A 356 -3.57 16.12 2.05
N ASP A 357 -2.88 16.30 3.15
CA ASP A 357 -1.98 17.42 3.40
C ASP A 357 -0.57 17.07 2.97
N HIS A 358 0.07 17.98 2.25
CA HIS A 358 1.44 17.83 1.81
C HIS A 358 2.20 19.12 2.12
N TRP A 359 3.45 18.96 2.51
CA TRP A 359 4.38 20.07 2.56
C TRP A 359 5.81 19.58 2.40
N ALA A 360 6.67 20.43 1.85
CA ALA A 360 8.08 20.13 1.70
C ALA A 360 8.90 21.39 1.49
N SER A 361 10.17 21.32 1.89
CA SER A 361 11.18 22.29 1.47
C SER A 361 11.47 22.15 -0.03
N CYS A 362 11.68 23.29 -0.69
CA CYS A 362 11.82 23.46 -2.12
C CYS A 362 12.99 24.41 -2.40
N GLU A 363 13.78 24.13 -3.43
CA GLU A 363 14.92 24.99 -3.82
C GLU A 363 14.47 26.31 -4.47
N SER A 364 13.29 26.33 -5.07
CA SER A 364 12.80 27.48 -5.82
C SER A 364 11.29 27.48 -5.90
N LYS A 365 10.72 28.62 -6.31
CA LYS A 365 9.30 28.74 -6.63
C LYS A 365 8.87 27.75 -7.72
N LEU A 366 9.71 27.51 -8.72
CA LEU A 366 9.43 26.55 -9.78
C LEU A 366 9.35 25.11 -9.23
N HIS A 367 10.27 24.74 -8.34
CA HIS A 367 10.25 23.44 -7.67
C HIS A 367 8.97 23.30 -6.83
N ALA A 368 8.60 24.34 -6.07
CA ALA A 368 7.37 24.35 -5.29
C ALA A 368 6.12 24.12 -6.16
N GLU A 369 5.94 24.89 -7.23
CA GLU A 369 4.80 24.74 -8.16
C GLU A 369 4.74 23.33 -8.76
N TYR A 370 5.91 22.76 -9.12
CA TYR A 370 6.02 21.40 -9.61
C TYR A 370 5.49 20.37 -8.60
N LEU A 371 5.95 20.44 -7.34
CA LEU A 371 5.51 19.52 -6.28
C LEU A 371 4.01 19.64 -6.01
N MET A 372 3.45 20.85 -5.98
CA MET A 372 2.01 21.05 -5.79
C MET A 372 1.17 20.35 -6.86
N ILE A 373 1.62 20.40 -8.12
CA ILE A 373 1.00 19.67 -9.23
C ILE A 373 1.14 18.16 -9.00
N GLN A 374 2.33 17.69 -8.62
CA GLN A 374 2.57 16.26 -8.40
C GLN A 374 1.71 15.67 -7.28
N TRP A 375 1.61 16.36 -6.14
CA TRP A 375 0.79 15.93 -5.00
C TRP A 375 -0.69 15.86 -5.39
N THR A 376 -1.16 16.82 -6.19
CA THR A 376 -2.52 16.81 -6.72
C THR A 376 -2.75 15.65 -7.69
N GLN A 377 -1.81 15.41 -8.61
CA GLN A 377 -1.87 14.27 -9.54
C GLN A 377 -1.84 12.93 -8.80
N PHE A 378 -1.05 12.83 -7.72
CA PHE A 378 -1.01 11.65 -6.88
C PHE A 378 -2.36 11.37 -6.23
N ALA A 379 -3.05 12.38 -5.68
CA ALA A 379 -4.38 12.18 -5.09
C ALA A 379 -5.40 11.63 -6.11
N VAL A 380 -5.37 12.14 -7.34
CA VAL A 380 -6.23 11.64 -8.43
C VAL A 380 -5.89 10.19 -8.80
N TRP A 381 -4.60 9.89 -8.94
CA TRP A 381 -4.15 8.53 -9.26
C TRP A 381 -4.45 7.54 -8.12
N TRP A 382 -4.25 7.96 -6.89
CA TRP A 382 -4.56 7.21 -5.68
C TRP A 382 -6.06 6.88 -5.60
N GLU A 383 -6.93 7.82 -5.97
CA GLU A 383 -8.38 7.57 -6.07
C GLU A 383 -8.68 6.47 -7.09
N GLN A 384 -8.06 6.51 -8.27
CA GLN A 384 -8.28 5.53 -9.34
C GLN A 384 -7.89 4.10 -8.94
N LEU A 385 -6.98 3.96 -7.99
CA LEU A 385 -6.51 2.67 -7.49
C LEU A 385 -7.27 2.18 -6.25
N THR A 386 -7.79 3.09 -5.43
CA THR A 386 -8.47 2.77 -4.16
C THR A 386 -9.98 2.67 -4.27
N VAL A 387 -10.58 3.43 -5.18
CA VAL A 387 -12.03 3.39 -5.43
C VAL A 387 -12.29 2.38 -6.54
N PRO A 388 -13.05 1.31 -6.28
CA PRO A 388 -13.42 0.37 -7.33
C PRO A 388 -14.10 1.13 -8.47
N SER A 389 -13.65 0.91 -9.70
CA SER A 389 -14.33 1.43 -10.89
C SER A 389 -15.76 0.91 -10.88
N ASN A 390 -16.73 1.78 -10.57
CA ASN A 390 -18.17 1.48 -10.69
C ASN A 390 -18.57 1.02 -12.10
N LEU A 391 -17.66 1.13 -13.08
CA LEU A 391 -17.77 0.62 -14.43
C LEU A 391 -17.96 -0.91 -14.52
N LEU A 392 -17.71 -1.67 -13.45
CA LEU A 392 -17.95 -3.13 -13.42
C LEU A 392 -19.16 -3.56 -12.57
N LEU A 393 -19.89 -2.62 -11.94
CA LEU A 393 -21.08 -2.94 -11.13
C LEU A 393 -22.41 -2.72 -11.85
N ASN A 394 -22.40 -2.35 -13.13
CA ASN A 394 -23.59 -2.47 -13.98
C ASN A 394 -23.64 -3.85 -14.62
N THR A 395 -24.15 -4.83 -13.89
CA THR A 395 -24.81 -6.03 -14.44
C THR A 395 -25.51 -6.77 -13.31
N THR A 396 -26.74 -6.36 -12.96
CA THR A 396 -27.99 -7.07 -13.30
C THR A 396 -29.17 -6.46 -12.55
#